data_AF-A0A1H4XJC7-F1
#
_entry.id   AF-A0A1H4XJC7-F1
#
_cell.length_a   1.000
_cell.length_b   1.000
_cell.length_c   1.000
_cell.angle_alpha   90.00
_cell.angle_beta   90.00
_cell.angle_gamma   90.00
#
_symmetry.space_group_name_H-M   'P 1'
#
loop_
_entity.id
_entity.type
_entity.pdbx_description
1 polymer ?
#
loop_
_entity_poly.entity_id
_entity_poly.type
_entity_poly.pdbx_seq_one_letter_code
_entity_poly.pdbx_strand_id
1 'polypeptide(L)'
;MNTFIKIILTALLVLIASFPYFQNGQAPGGLSELQYMGIIPSIILVVGFFTAIAFYCYTLQKVLQNVKPDNRTRKPKSIWFMYLIPFNFIEDFFIVIDVSNSLKNEMKTNKNLTKFGDFGLTLGIGWSVAQLFSFIPNIAGQISGLIGIILWIIHWVLLHRINKVLQQPTPNK
;
A
#
# COMPACT_ATOMS: atom_id res chain seq x y z
N MET A 1 2.28 -8.00 -16.17
CA MET A 1 2.39 -6.57 -16.54
C MET A 1 3.86 -6.19 -16.65
N ASN A 2 4.26 -5.49 -17.71
CA ASN A 2 5.67 -5.25 -18.03
C ASN A 2 6.31 -4.31 -17.02
N THR A 3 7.45 -4.70 -16.45
CA THR A 3 8.30 -3.88 -15.57
C THR A 3 8.59 -2.50 -16.17
N PHE A 4 8.67 -2.42 -17.50
CA PHE A 4 8.77 -1.16 -18.26
C PHE A 4 7.66 -0.15 -17.93
N ILE A 5 6.40 -0.58 -17.82
CA ILE A 5 5.27 0.31 -17.52
C ILE A 5 5.44 0.89 -16.11
N LYS A 6 5.86 0.06 -15.16
CA LYS A 6 6.11 0.51 -13.78
C LYS A 6 7.23 1.54 -13.72
N ILE A 7 8.34 1.28 -14.42
CA ILE A 7 9.48 2.22 -14.50
C ILE A 7 9.04 3.55 -15.12
N ILE A 8 8.27 3.53 -16.21
CA ILE A 8 7.75 4.74 -16.86
C ILE A 8 6.83 5.51 -15.91
N LEU A 9 5.88 4.84 -15.26
CA LEU A 9 4.97 5.47 -14.31
C LEU A 9 5.73 6.07 -13.11
N THR A 10 6.71 5.36 -12.57
CA THR A 10 7.55 5.86 -11.48
C THR A 10 8.38 7.06 -11.94
N ALA A 11 8.98 7.02 -13.13
CA ALA A 11 9.74 8.15 -13.67
C ALA A 11 8.84 9.38 -13.86
N LEU A 12 7.63 9.18 -14.39
CA LEU A 12 6.64 10.24 -14.60
C LEU A 12 6.17 10.82 -13.25
N LEU A 13 5.95 9.97 -12.25
CA LEU A 13 5.60 10.40 -10.89
C LEU A 13 6.71 11.25 -10.25
N VAL A 14 7.97 10.82 -10.39
CA VAL A 14 9.13 11.57 -9.88
C VAL A 14 9.26 12.91 -10.59
N LEU A 15 9.06 12.96 -11.90
CA LEU A 15 9.07 14.21 -12.67
C LEU A 15 7.97 15.17 -12.18
N ILE A 16 6.74 14.67 -11.96
CA ILE A 16 5.64 15.48 -11.41
C ILE A 16 5.97 15.97 -9.99
N ALA A 17 6.47 15.08 -9.12
CA ALA A 17 6.77 15.41 -7.73
C ALA A 17 7.97 16.36 -7.59
N SER A 18 8.92 16.32 -8.52
CA SER A 18 10.08 17.21 -8.57
C SER A 18 9.81 18.56 -9.25
N PHE A 19 8.77 18.65 -10.10
CA PHE A 19 8.38 19.89 -10.77
C PHE A 19 8.17 21.10 -9.83
N PRO A 20 7.46 21.00 -8.69
CA PRO A 20 7.32 22.13 -7.75
C PRO A 20 8.64 22.55 -7.10
N TYR A 21 9.62 21.64 -7.00
CA TYR A 21 10.95 21.96 -6.47
C TYR A 21 11.71 22.93 -7.40
N PHE A 22 11.62 22.71 -8.72
CA PHE A 22 12.23 23.58 -9.72
C PHE A 22 11.56 24.95 -9.83
N GLN A 23 10.26 25.05 -9.50
CA GLN A 23 9.54 26.32 -9.56
C GLN A 23 9.66 27.17 -8.29
N ASN A 24 9.51 26.57 -7.10
CA ASN A 24 9.35 27.33 -5.86
C ASN A 24 10.48 27.10 -4.84
N GLY A 25 11.42 26.19 -5.09
CA GLY A 25 12.52 25.87 -4.16
C GLY A 25 12.07 25.31 -2.80
N GLN A 26 10.77 25.04 -2.62
CA GLN A 26 10.20 24.52 -1.38
C GLN A 26 10.16 22.99 -1.41
N ALA A 27 10.49 22.37 -0.29
CA ALA A 27 10.32 20.93 -0.09
C ALA A 27 8.82 20.56 -0.21
N PRO A 28 8.48 19.36 -0.72
CA PRO A 28 7.09 18.87 -0.76
C PRO A 28 6.41 19.02 0.61
N GLY A 29 5.14 19.44 0.62
CA GLY A 29 4.45 19.98 1.81
C GLY A 29 4.60 19.18 3.12
N GLY A 30 4.65 17.84 3.06
CA GLY A 30 4.88 17.01 4.25
C GLY A 30 6.32 17.01 4.80
N LEU A 31 7.33 17.21 3.93
CA LEU A 31 8.73 17.29 4.34
C LEU A 31 9.11 18.67 4.88
N SER A 32 8.45 19.73 4.40
CA SER A 32 8.63 21.08 4.95
C SER A 32 8.12 21.20 6.39
N GLU A 33 7.02 20.53 6.75
CA GLU A 33 6.48 20.53 8.12
C GLU A 33 7.43 19.82 9.11
N LEU A 34 8.11 18.74 8.67
CA LEU A 34 9.12 18.04 9.48
C LEU A 34 10.33 18.91 9.82
N GLN A 35 10.74 19.81 8.91
CA GLN A 35 11.86 20.73 9.17
C GLN A 35 11.58 21.67 10.35
N TYR A 36 10.31 22.00 10.61
CA TYR A 36 9.90 22.85 11.74
C TYR A 36 9.71 22.08 13.06
N MET A 37 9.52 20.75 13.02
CA MET A 37 9.33 19.93 14.23
C MET A 37 10.64 19.66 15.00
N GLY A 38 11.80 19.83 14.35
CA GLY A 38 13.10 19.49 14.92
C GLY A 38 13.53 18.05 14.64
N ILE A 39 14.83 17.78 14.81
CA ILE A 39 15.48 16.54 14.32
C ILE A 39 14.97 15.29 15.05
N ILE A 40 14.87 15.33 16.37
CA ILE A 40 14.47 14.18 17.20
C ILE A 40 13.05 13.68 16.86
N PRO A 41 11.99 14.51 16.91
CA PRO A 41 10.64 14.05 16.57
C PRO A 41 10.51 13.63 15.10
N SER A 42 11.27 14.26 14.19
CA SER A 42 11.32 13.83 12.78
C SER A 42 11.88 12.42 12.63
N ILE A 43 12.98 12.09 13.34
CA ILE A 43 13.54 10.73 13.34
C ILE A 43 12.53 9.72 13.90
N ILE A 44 11.88 10.04 15.01
CA ILE A 44 10.88 9.16 15.64
C ILE A 44 9.71 8.88 14.66
N LEU A 45 9.22 9.92 13.99
CA LEU A 45 8.13 9.82 13.02
C LEU A 45 8.54 8.95 11.82
N VAL A 46 9.72 9.19 11.26
CA VAL A 46 10.25 8.43 10.11
C VAL A 46 10.44 6.95 10.49
N VAL A 47 11.08 6.66 11.62
CA VAL A 47 11.29 5.29 12.10
C VAL A 47 9.95 4.60 12.38
N GLY A 48 9.00 5.30 13.01
CA GLY A 48 7.65 4.79 13.27
C GLY A 48 6.91 4.45 11.98
N PHE A 49 6.95 5.33 10.98
CA PHE A 49 6.32 5.12 9.67
C PHE A 49 6.90 3.89 8.94
N PHE A 50 8.22 3.79 8.84
CA PHE A 50 8.86 2.63 8.20
C PHE A 50 8.61 1.33 8.96
N THR A 51 8.52 1.38 10.29
CA THR A 51 8.15 0.22 11.11
C THR A 51 6.73 -0.22 10.82
N ALA A 52 5.78 0.72 10.71
CA ALA A 52 4.39 0.43 10.42
C ALA A 52 4.21 -0.18 9.01
N ILE A 53 4.95 0.33 8.01
CA ILE A 53 5.03 -0.27 6.67
C ILE A 53 5.56 -1.71 6.74
N ALA A 54 6.55 -1.99 7.60
CA ALA A 54 7.14 -3.34 7.71
C ALA A 54 6.09 -4.35 8.14
N PHE A 55 5.32 -3.99 9.16
CA PHE A 55 4.22 -4.83 9.66
C PHE A 55 3.12 -5.00 8.61
N TYR A 56 2.79 -3.96 7.85
CA TYR A 56 1.82 -4.05 6.76
C TYR A 56 2.29 -5.00 5.64
N CYS A 57 3.55 -4.86 5.19
CA CYS A 57 4.17 -5.76 4.22
C CYS A 57 4.16 -7.21 4.71
N TYR A 58 4.48 -7.41 5.99
CA TYR A 58 4.44 -8.73 6.61
C TYR A 58 3.03 -9.33 6.63
N THR A 59 2.00 -8.54 6.94
CA THR A 59 0.59 -9.00 6.89
C THR A 59 0.21 -9.44 5.48
N LEU A 60 0.52 -8.63 4.46
CA LEU A 60 0.26 -8.95 3.06
C LEU A 60 1.02 -10.22 2.63
N GLN A 61 2.28 -10.36 3.04
CA GLN A 61 3.09 -11.53 2.73
C GLN A 61 2.46 -12.79 3.32
N LYS A 62 2.00 -12.71 4.57
CA LYS A 62 1.34 -13.82 5.25
C LYS A 62 0.03 -14.20 4.56
N VAL A 63 -0.75 -13.22 4.09
CA VAL A 63 -1.96 -13.48 3.28
C VAL A 63 -1.59 -14.27 2.02
N LEU A 64 -0.62 -13.83 1.23
CA LEU A 64 -0.20 -14.55 0.01
C LEU A 64 0.39 -15.93 0.30
N GLN A 65 1.10 -16.10 1.40
CA GLN A 65 1.63 -17.40 1.82
C GLN A 65 0.52 -18.39 2.15
N ASN A 66 -0.59 -17.92 2.71
CA ASN A 66 -1.74 -18.76 3.07
C ASN A 66 -2.68 -19.05 1.88
N VAL A 67 -2.58 -18.28 0.79
CA VAL A 67 -3.23 -18.61 -0.49
C VAL A 67 -2.48 -19.77 -1.16
N LYS A 68 -3.20 -20.69 -1.81
CA LYS A 68 -2.58 -21.82 -2.53
C LYS A 68 -1.65 -21.32 -3.64
N PRO A 69 -0.49 -21.96 -3.87
CA PRO A 69 0.48 -21.52 -4.88
C PRO A 69 -0.13 -21.23 -6.26
N ASP A 70 -1.05 -22.09 -6.72
CA ASP A 70 -1.70 -21.97 -8.04
C ASP A 70 -2.67 -20.79 -8.16
N ASN A 71 -3.18 -20.30 -7.02
CA ASN A 71 -4.10 -19.17 -6.97
C ASN A 71 -3.37 -17.83 -6.82
N ARG A 72 -2.06 -17.83 -6.55
CA ARG A 72 -1.26 -16.62 -6.35
C ARG A 72 -0.97 -15.96 -7.69
N THR A 73 -1.32 -14.69 -7.83
CA THR A 73 -0.90 -13.86 -8.96
C THR A 73 0.48 -13.23 -8.75
N ARG A 74 0.98 -13.25 -7.51
CA ARG A 74 2.24 -12.62 -7.11
C ARG A 74 3.01 -13.47 -6.09
N LYS A 75 4.35 -13.40 -6.15
CA LYS A 75 5.24 -14.06 -5.19
C LYS A 75 5.19 -13.33 -3.83
N PRO A 76 5.04 -14.02 -2.69
CA PRO A 76 4.92 -13.36 -1.39
C PRO A 76 6.08 -12.41 -1.03
N LYS A 77 7.31 -12.77 -1.40
CA LYS A 77 8.49 -11.94 -1.13
C LYS A 77 8.54 -10.65 -1.95
N SER A 78 7.81 -10.54 -3.07
CA SER A 78 7.82 -9.34 -3.90
C SER A 78 6.97 -8.20 -3.33
N ILE A 79 6.31 -8.38 -2.19
CA ILE A 79 5.62 -7.30 -1.48
C ILE A 79 6.63 -6.30 -0.92
N TRP A 80 7.82 -6.75 -0.53
CA TRP A 80 8.87 -5.87 0.01
C TRP A 80 9.40 -4.83 -0.98
N PHE A 81 9.05 -4.93 -2.27
CA PHE A 81 9.30 -3.85 -3.22
C PHE A 81 8.55 -2.55 -2.87
N MET A 82 7.60 -2.59 -1.92
CA MET A 82 7.06 -1.42 -1.23
C MET A 82 8.15 -0.51 -0.65
N TYR A 83 9.31 -1.02 -0.26
CA TYR A 83 10.39 -0.17 0.29
C TYR A 83 11.20 0.59 -0.77
N LEU A 84 11.05 0.24 -2.04
CA LEU A 84 11.84 0.83 -3.11
C LEU A 84 11.25 2.19 -3.50
N ILE A 85 11.58 3.26 -2.77
CA ILE A 85 11.18 4.63 -3.16
C ILE A 85 11.97 5.02 -4.42
N PRO A 86 11.33 5.55 -5.48
CA PRO A 86 9.93 5.99 -5.62
C PRO A 86 9.00 4.96 -6.25
N PHE A 87 9.51 3.76 -6.56
CA PHE A 87 8.74 2.65 -7.10
C PHE A 87 7.55 2.26 -6.22
N ASN A 88 7.68 2.45 -4.90
CA ASN A 88 6.66 2.21 -3.87
C ASN A 88 5.27 2.71 -4.28
N PHE A 89 5.11 3.97 -4.66
CA PHE A 89 3.78 4.57 -4.90
C PHE A 89 2.98 3.84 -5.99
N ILE A 90 3.68 3.42 -7.06
CA ILE A 90 3.07 2.70 -8.17
C ILE A 90 2.93 1.21 -7.82
N GLU A 91 3.94 0.66 -7.16
CA GLU A 91 3.96 -0.74 -6.75
C GLU A 91 2.81 -1.08 -5.78
N ASP A 92 2.38 -0.13 -4.96
CA ASP A 92 1.29 -0.30 -3.99
C ASP A 92 -0.04 -0.63 -4.66
N PHE A 93 -0.39 0.07 -5.74
CA PHE A 93 -1.56 -0.25 -6.55
C PHE A 93 -1.49 -1.69 -7.06
N PHE A 94 -0.33 -2.09 -7.59
CA PHE A 94 -0.16 -3.43 -8.15
C PHE A 94 -0.16 -4.52 -7.08
N ILE A 95 0.46 -4.28 -5.93
CA ILE A 95 0.42 -5.20 -4.80
C ILE A 95 -1.03 -5.42 -4.35
N VAL A 96 -1.81 -4.35 -4.18
CA VAL A 96 -3.22 -4.44 -3.79
C VAL A 96 -4.00 -5.25 -4.82
N ILE A 97 -3.91 -4.89 -6.11
CA ILE A 97 -4.62 -5.58 -7.19
C ILE A 97 -4.25 -7.06 -7.22
N ASP A 98 -2.96 -7.38 -7.16
CA ASP A 98 -2.47 -8.76 -7.20
C ASP A 98 -2.96 -9.56 -5.99
N VAL A 99 -2.91 -8.97 -4.79
CA VAL A 99 -3.39 -9.63 -3.56
C VAL A 99 -4.89 -9.87 -3.61
N SER A 100 -5.69 -8.87 -4.00
CA SER A 100 -7.14 -9.02 -4.15
C SER A 100 -7.48 -10.06 -5.22
N ASN A 101 -6.75 -10.11 -6.34
CA ASN A 101 -6.95 -11.13 -7.38
C ASN A 101 -6.57 -12.54 -6.90
N SER A 102 -5.48 -12.65 -6.13
CA SER A 102 -5.08 -13.92 -5.50
C SER A 102 -6.16 -14.44 -4.56
N LEU A 103 -6.78 -13.55 -3.77
CA LEU A 103 -7.88 -13.88 -2.88
C LEU A 103 -9.17 -14.23 -3.63
N LYS A 104 -9.48 -13.52 -4.73
CA LYS A 104 -10.60 -13.87 -5.62
C LYS A 104 -10.43 -15.26 -6.25
N ASN A 105 -9.21 -15.63 -6.62
CA ASN A 105 -8.91 -16.98 -7.11
C ASN A 105 -9.07 -18.01 -6.00
N GLU A 106 -8.53 -17.75 -4.80
CA GLU A 106 -8.67 -18.63 -3.65
C GLU A 106 -10.13 -18.86 -3.25
N MET A 107 -10.97 -17.82 -3.33
CA MET A 107 -12.41 -17.88 -3.04
C MET A 107 -13.15 -18.94 -3.87
N LYS A 108 -12.70 -19.25 -5.09
CA LYS A 108 -13.27 -20.32 -5.91
C LYS A 108 -13.13 -21.70 -5.26
N THR A 109 -12.11 -21.87 -4.42
CA THR A 109 -11.83 -23.14 -3.72
C THR A 109 -12.09 -23.06 -2.21
N ASN A 110 -12.09 -21.87 -1.62
CA ASN A 110 -12.32 -21.63 -0.19
C ASN A 110 -13.56 -20.76 0.03
N LYS A 111 -14.70 -21.41 0.30
CA LYS A 111 -15.98 -20.74 0.54
C LYS A 111 -16.00 -19.85 1.79
N ASN A 112 -15.02 -19.93 2.69
CA ASN A 112 -14.98 -19.01 3.84
C ASN A 112 -14.65 -17.57 3.39
N LEU A 113 -14.07 -17.39 2.20
CA LEU A 113 -13.70 -16.09 1.65
C LEU A 113 -14.87 -15.33 1.00
N THR A 114 -15.99 -15.97 0.68
CA THR A 114 -17.15 -15.28 0.05
C THR A 114 -17.80 -14.22 0.93
N LYS A 115 -17.49 -14.21 2.23
CA LYS A 115 -17.94 -13.18 3.19
C LYS A 115 -17.22 -11.83 2.99
N PHE A 116 -16.10 -11.82 2.28
CA PHE A 116 -15.34 -10.61 1.99
C PHE A 116 -15.64 -10.20 0.55
N GLY A 117 -16.16 -8.98 0.37
CA GLY A 117 -16.61 -8.47 -0.94
C GLY A 117 -15.47 -8.25 -1.94
N ASP A 118 -14.91 -7.05 -1.95
CA ASP A 118 -13.85 -6.66 -2.90
C ASP A 118 -12.43 -7.07 -2.46
N PHE A 119 -12.31 -7.83 -1.37
CA PHE A 119 -11.04 -8.21 -0.74
C PHE A 119 -10.10 -7.03 -0.45
N GLY A 120 -10.66 -5.85 -0.18
CA GLY A 120 -9.89 -4.66 0.16
C GLY A 120 -9.38 -3.87 -1.04
N LEU A 121 -9.76 -4.24 -2.27
CA LEU A 121 -9.30 -3.56 -3.48
C LEU A 121 -9.63 -2.06 -3.47
N THR A 122 -10.86 -1.69 -3.11
CA THR A 122 -11.29 -0.28 -3.10
C THR A 122 -10.55 0.52 -2.04
N LEU A 123 -10.37 -0.06 -0.86
CA LEU A 123 -9.61 0.57 0.24
C LEU A 123 -8.13 0.71 -0.13
N GLY A 124 -7.56 -0.34 -0.73
CA GLY A 124 -6.19 -0.42 -1.18
C GLY A 124 -5.86 0.56 -2.32
N ILE A 125 -6.77 0.75 -3.27
CA ILE A 125 -6.63 1.79 -4.30
C ILE A 125 -6.86 3.16 -3.68
N GLY A 126 -7.87 3.32 -2.82
CA GLY A 126 -8.22 4.58 -2.18
C GLY A 126 -7.07 5.21 -1.39
N TRP A 127 -6.37 4.43 -0.55
CA TRP A 127 -5.22 4.98 0.19
C TRP A 127 -4.04 5.31 -0.74
N SER A 128 -3.79 4.50 -1.77
CA SER A 128 -2.72 4.75 -2.75
C SER A 128 -2.98 6.04 -3.53
N VAL A 129 -4.22 6.28 -3.95
CA VAL A 129 -4.65 7.55 -4.57
C VAL A 129 -4.47 8.71 -3.60
N ALA A 130 -4.93 8.56 -2.36
CA ALA A 130 -4.83 9.59 -1.33
C ALA A 130 -3.36 9.98 -1.05
N GLN A 131 -2.45 9.01 -1.08
CA GLN A 131 -1.00 9.24 -0.94
C GLN A 131 -0.43 10.04 -2.13
N LEU A 132 -0.93 9.83 -3.35
CA LEU A 132 -0.55 10.66 -4.50
C LEU A 132 -1.04 12.10 -4.34
N PHE A 133 -2.28 12.29 -3.91
CA PHE A 133 -2.82 13.64 -3.67
C PHE A 133 -2.14 14.35 -2.50
N SER A 134 -1.60 13.60 -1.53
CA SER A 134 -0.82 14.17 -0.42
C SER A 134 0.47 14.87 -0.86
N PHE A 135 0.96 14.64 -2.08
CA PHE A 135 2.10 15.39 -2.61
C PHE A 135 1.78 16.82 -3.02
N ILE A 136 0.49 17.13 -3.21
CA ILE A 136 0.07 18.49 -3.54
C ILE A 136 0.22 19.34 -2.27
N PRO A 137 1.07 20.38 -2.25
CA PRO A 137 1.33 21.18 -1.06
C PRO A 137 0.19 22.19 -0.83
N ASN A 138 -1.02 21.68 -0.64
CA ASN A 138 -2.21 22.45 -0.31
C ASN A 138 -3.00 21.75 0.80
N ILE A 139 -4.00 22.44 1.35
CA ILE A 139 -4.91 21.90 2.37
C ILE A 139 -5.57 20.60 1.89
N ALA A 140 -5.89 20.50 0.59
CA ALA A 140 -6.45 19.28 0.02
C ALA A 140 -5.48 18.08 0.08
N GLY A 141 -4.17 18.32 -0.07
CA GLY A 141 -3.13 17.30 0.07
C GLY A 141 -2.99 16.83 1.52
N GLN A 142 -3.01 17.75 2.49
CA GLN A 142 -3.00 17.39 3.91
C GLN A 142 -4.22 16.54 4.30
N ILE A 143 -5.43 16.95 3.86
CA ILE A 143 -6.67 16.19 4.07
C ILE A 143 -6.58 14.82 3.39
N SER A 144 -6.06 14.77 2.16
CA SER A 144 -5.87 13.52 1.43
C SER A 144 -4.91 12.58 2.17
N GLY A 145 -3.79 13.07 2.70
CA GLY A 145 -2.88 12.27 3.52
C GLY A 145 -3.57 11.67 4.74
N LEU A 146 -4.37 12.46 5.45
CA LEU A 146 -5.12 12.00 6.63
C LEU A 146 -6.16 10.92 6.28
N ILE A 147 -6.93 11.13 5.21
CA ILE A 147 -7.87 10.14 4.67
C ILE A 147 -7.12 8.87 4.24
N GLY A 148 -5.95 9.02 3.62
CA GLY A 148 -5.10 7.91 3.21
C GLY A 148 -4.69 7.03 4.38
N ILE A 149 -4.26 7.62 5.50
CA ILE A 149 -3.90 6.87 6.71
C ILE A 149 -5.12 6.10 7.25
N ILE A 150 -6.30 6.71 7.29
CA ILE A 150 -7.52 6.05 7.76
C ILE A 150 -7.87 4.85 6.86
N LEU A 151 -7.87 5.05 5.54
CA LEU A 151 -8.15 3.97 4.58
C LEU A 151 -7.12 2.84 4.68
N TRP A 152 -5.84 3.19 4.87
CA TRP A 152 -4.77 2.21 5.06
C TRP A 152 -4.96 1.38 6.33
N ILE A 153 -5.33 1.99 7.46
CA ILE A 153 -5.64 1.27 8.71
C ILE A 153 -6.83 0.33 8.51
N ILE A 154 -7.91 0.79 7.89
CA ILE A 154 -9.10 -0.05 7.64
C ILE A 154 -8.73 -1.23 6.74
N HIS A 155 -7.98 -0.98 5.67
CA HIS A 155 -7.47 -2.02 4.77
C HIS A 155 -6.61 -3.04 5.53
N TRP A 156 -5.72 -2.56 6.40
CA TRP A 156 -4.83 -3.41 7.17
C TRP A 156 -5.57 -4.32 8.17
N VAL A 157 -6.62 -3.80 8.81
CA VAL A 157 -7.51 -4.60 9.68
C VAL A 157 -8.27 -5.65 8.87
N LEU A 158 -8.74 -5.30 7.67
CA LEU A 158 -9.41 -6.25 6.78
C LEU A 158 -8.48 -7.39 6.38
N LEU A 159 -7.23 -7.11 6.00
CA LEU A 159 -6.23 -8.12 5.67
C LEU A 159 -5.96 -9.07 6.85
N HIS A 160 -5.90 -8.56 8.07
CA HIS A 160 -5.78 -9.40 9.26
C HIS A 160 -6.97 -10.34 9.45
N ARG A 161 -8.20 -9.88 9.19
CA ARG A 161 -9.41 -10.72 9.24
C ARG A 161 -9.37 -11.82 8.18
N ILE A 162 -9.02 -11.47 6.95
CA ILE A 162 -8.88 -12.42 5.84
C ILE A 162 -7.81 -13.46 6.19
N ASN A 163 -6.67 -13.03 6.74
CA ASN A 163 -5.59 -13.92 7.13
C ASN A 163 -6.00 -14.93 8.21
N LYS A 164 -6.84 -14.51 9.17
CA LYS A 164 -7.41 -15.43 10.18
C LYS A 164 -8.32 -16.47 9.54
N VAL A 165 -9.14 -16.06 8.56
CA VAL A 165 -10.04 -16.98 7.84
C VAL A 165 -9.28 -17.97 6.97
N LEU A 166 -8.19 -17.54 6.32
CA LEU A 166 -7.34 -18.42 5.52
C LEU A 166 -6.63 -19.49 6.36
N GLN A 167 -6.37 -19.22 7.64
CA GLN A 167 -5.73 -20.18 8.56
C GLN A 167 -6.72 -21.17 9.17
N GLN A 168 -8.03 -20.96 9.01
CA GLN A 168 -9.02 -21.91 9.49
C GLN A 168 -9.07 -23.12 8.56
N PRO A 169 -9.08 -24.35 9.10
CA PRO A 169 -9.29 -25.55 8.30
C PRO A 169 -10.57 -25.39 7.48
N THR A 170 -10.48 -25.59 6.16
CA THR A 170 -11.69 -25.66 5.32
C THR A 170 -12.60 -26.73 5.91
N PRO A 171 -13.88 -26.42 6.22
CA PRO A 171 -14.79 -27.43 6.74
C PRO A 171 -14.84 -28.59 5.74
N ASN A 172 -14.41 -29.78 6.20
CA ASN A 172 -14.54 -31.01 5.45
C ASN A 172 -16.01 -31.17 5.06
N LYS A 173 -16.25 -31.47 3.79
CA LYS A 173 -17.54 -31.99 3.34
C LYS A 173 -17.83 -33.31 4.04
#